data_AF-A0A3N1UTN3-F1
#
_entry.id   AF-A0A3N1UTN3-F1
#
_cell.length_a   1.000
_cell.length_b   1.000
_cell.length_c   1.000
_cell.angle_alpha   90.00
_cell.angle_beta   90.00
_cell.angle_gamma   90.00
#
_symmetry.space_group_name_H-M   'P 1'
#
loop_
_entity.id
_entity.type
_entity.pdbx_description
1 polymer ?
#
loop_
_entity_poly.entity_id
_entity_poly.type
_entity_poly.pdbx_seq_one_letter_code
_entity_poly.pdbx_strand_id
1 'polypeptide(L)' 'MNPALRRLRPAAPDPADGLREHSAALRAHALRLRTAAEALDWRGPQADAFRAEVAALADRCATAANGLAVAAAQLAD' A
#
# COMPACT_ATOMS: atom_id res chain seq x y z
N MET A 1 11.03 23.85 -41.48
CA MET A 1 9.95 23.41 -40.56
C MET A 1 10.50 22.27 -39.70
N ASN A 2 10.90 22.57 -38.46
CA ASN A 2 11.65 21.64 -37.60
C ASN A 2 10.76 20.55 -37.00
N PRO A 3 11.07 19.25 -37.17
CA PRO A 3 10.30 18.15 -36.54
C PRO A 3 10.65 17.91 -35.06
N ALA A 4 11.53 18.73 -34.45
CA ALA A 4 12.13 18.50 -33.14
C ALA A 4 11.22 18.74 -31.91
N LEU A 5 9.93 19.03 -32.10
CA LEU A 5 8.98 19.27 -31.01
C LEU A 5 7.86 18.21 -30.92
N ARG A 6 8.07 17.01 -31.47
CA ARG A 6 7.28 15.84 -31.05
C ARG A 6 7.75 15.38 -29.67
N ARG A 7 7.41 16.21 -28.69
CA ARG A 7 6.86 15.83 -27.40
C ARG A 7 7.67 14.74 -26.71
N LEU A 8 8.61 15.18 -25.87
CA LEU A 8 8.85 14.57 -24.57
C LEU A 8 7.51 14.52 -23.79
N ARG A 9 6.59 13.66 -24.24
CA ARG A 9 5.51 13.18 -23.40
C ARG A 9 6.25 12.36 -22.34
N PRO A 10 6.10 12.64 -21.04
CA PRO A 10 6.51 11.67 -20.03
C PRO A 10 5.91 10.34 -20.48
N ALA A 11 6.74 9.30 -20.60
CA ALA A 11 6.22 7.96 -20.83
C ALA A 11 5.12 7.75 -19.78
N ALA A 12 3.95 7.26 -20.21
CA ALA A 12 2.90 6.94 -19.25
C ALA A 12 3.53 6.00 -18.20
N PRO A 13 3.36 6.27 -16.90
CA PRO A 13 3.96 5.44 -15.86
C PRO A 13 3.55 3.98 -16.08
N ASP A 14 4.51 3.07 -15.92
CA ASP A 14 4.25 1.64 -16.06
C ASP A 14 3.12 1.26 -15.08
N PRO A 15 2.00 0.68 -15.56
CA PRO A 15 0.93 0.21 -14.69
C PRO A 15 1.44 -0.71 -13.57
N ALA A 16 2.48 -1.52 -13.82
CA ALA A 16 3.11 -2.35 -12.81
C ALA A 16 3.78 -1.52 -11.71
N ASP A 17 4.43 -0.40 -12.04
CA ASP A 17 5.02 0.51 -11.05
C ASP A 17 3.95 1.16 -10.18
N GLY A 18 2.85 1.62 -10.77
CA GLY A 18 1.72 2.16 -10.00
C GLY A 18 1.17 1.15 -8.99
N LEU A 19 1.01 -0.12 -9.39
CA LEU A 19 0.54 -1.18 -8.49
C LEU A 19 1.57 -1.50 -7.39
N ARG A 20 2.87 -1.49 -7.70
CA ARG A 20 3.95 -1.67 -6.71
C ARG A 20 3.95 -0.55 -5.67
N GLU A 21 3.79 0.69 -6.10
CA GLU A 21 3.69 1.85 -5.20
C GLU A 21 2.49 1.73 -4.26
N HIS A 22 1.31 1.39 -4.79
CA HIS A 22 0.11 1.21 -3.98
C HIS A 22 0.25 0.04 -3.00
N SER A 23 0.87 -1.07 -3.43
CA SER A 23 1.21 -2.20 -2.56
C SER A 23 2.12 -1.76 -1.41
N ALA A 24 3.17 -1.01 -1.69
CA ALA A 24 4.08 -0.48 -0.68
C ALA A 24 3.38 0.49 0.29
N ALA A 25 2.53 1.38 -0.23
CA ALA A 25 1.76 2.32 0.58
C ALA A 25 0.82 1.61 1.56
N LEU A 26 0.12 0.56 1.11
CA LEU A 26 -0.74 -0.26 1.97
C LEU A 26 0.03 -1.01 3.04
N ARG A 27 1.20 -1.58 2.72
CA ARG A 27 2.07 -2.22 3.72
C ARG A 27 2.54 -1.22 4.77
N ALA A 28 2.98 -0.03 4.34
CA ALA A 28 3.37 1.03 5.25
C ALA A 28 2.20 1.49 6.15
N HIS A 29 0.98 1.54 5.60
CA HIS A 29 -0.21 1.87 6.39
C HIS A 29 -0.54 0.80 7.42
N ALA A 30 -0.49 -0.48 7.04
CA ALA A 30 -0.70 -1.61 7.94
C ALA A 30 0.29 -1.60 9.12
N LEU A 31 1.57 -1.30 8.84
CA LEU A 31 2.59 -1.15 9.87
C LEU A 31 2.28 0.03 10.80
N ARG A 32 1.97 1.21 10.25
CA ARG A 32 1.62 2.39 11.06
C ARG A 32 0.42 2.14 11.98
N LEU A 33 -0.60 1.45 11.49
CA LEU A 33 -1.77 1.07 12.28
C LEU A 33 -1.38 0.22 13.49
N ARG A 34 -0.59 -0.83 13.26
CA ARG A 34 -0.09 -1.71 14.33
C ARG A 34 0.74 -0.95 15.36
N THR A 35 1.73 -0.18 14.90
CA THR A 35 2.60 0.60 15.78
C THR A 35 1.83 1.65 16.59
N ALA A 36 0.86 2.35 15.96
CA ALA A 36 0.04 3.33 16.66
C ALA A 36 -0.86 2.68 17.72
N ALA A 37 -1.46 1.54 17.42
CA ALA A 37 -2.24 0.80 18.40
C ALA A 37 -1.36 0.29 19.55
N GLU A 38 -0.18 -0.25 19.25
CA GLU A 38 0.81 -0.70 20.24
C GLU A 38 1.27 0.42 21.17
N ALA A 39 1.53 1.62 20.63
CA ALA A 39 2.01 2.78 21.37
C ALA A 39 1.01 3.40 22.36
N LEU A 40 -0.28 3.03 22.29
CA LEU A 40 -1.26 3.48 23.28
C LEU A 40 -0.96 2.85 24.65
N ASP A 41 -0.76 3.67 25.68
CA ASP A 41 -0.70 3.20 27.09
C ASP A 41 -2.11 2.89 27.67
N TRP A 42 -3.10 2.74 26.78
CA TRP A 42 -4.44 2.33 27.13
C TRP A 42 -4.52 0.80 27.28
N ARG A 43 -5.05 0.36 28.43
CA ARG A 43 -5.13 -1.04 28.86
C ARG A 43 -6.55 -1.44 29.27
N GLY A 44 -6.80 -2.74 29.24
CA GLY A 44 -8.08 -3.35 29.62
C GLY A 44 -8.81 -3.98 28.43
N PRO A 45 -9.92 -4.69 28.66
CA PRO A 45 -10.61 -5.48 27.63
C PRO A 45 -11.03 -4.66 26.39
N GLN A 46 -11.40 -3.40 26.59
CA GLN A 46 -11.74 -2.49 25.48
C GLN A 46 -10.52 -2.13 24.64
N ALA A 47 -9.34 -1.96 25.27
CA ALA A 47 -8.10 -1.71 24.56
C ALA A 47 -7.68 -2.95 23.75
N ASP A 48 -7.89 -4.15 24.31
CA ASP A 48 -7.60 -5.41 23.61
C ASP A 48 -8.52 -5.61 22.40
N ALA A 49 -9.81 -5.33 22.54
CA ALA A 49 -10.77 -5.36 21.44
C ALA A 49 -10.38 -4.35 20.34
N PHE A 50 -10.00 -3.13 20.71
CA PHE A 50 -9.50 -2.13 19.77
C PHE A 50 -8.25 -2.61 19.04
N ARG A 51 -7.26 -3.16 19.75
CA ARG A 51 -6.04 -3.71 19.13
C ARG A 51 -6.37 -4.86 18.17
N ALA A 52 -7.34 -5.71 18.49
CA ALA A 52 -7.80 -6.78 17.61
C ALA A 52 -8.44 -6.24 16.33
N GLU A 53 -9.29 -5.20 16.42
CA GLU A 53 -9.89 -4.55 15.25
C GLU A 53 -8.82 -3.89 14.36
N VAL A 54 -7.84 -3.22 14.96
CA VAL A 54 -6.72 -2.61 14.23
C VAL A 54 -5.87 -3.68 13.54
N ALA A 55 -5.59 -4.80 14.22
CA ALA A 55 -4.87 -5.93 13.63
C ALA A 55 -5.63 -6.49 12.42
N ALA A 56 -6.95 -6.70 12.54
CA ALA A 56 -7.78 -7.16 11.43
C ALA A 56 -7.80 -6.17 10.25
N LEU A 57 -7.80 -4.86 10.51
CA LEU A 57 -7.68 -3.85 9.46
C LEU A 57 -6.31 -3.90 8.78
N ALA A 58 -5.23 -3.99 9.56
CA ALA A 58 -3.87 -4.12 9.03
C ALA A 58 -3.71 -5.37 8.16
N ASP A 59 -4.33 -6.49 8.53
CA ASP A 59 -4.31 -7.73 7.75
C ASP A 59 -5.05 -7.60 6.41
N ARG A 60 -6.18 -6.87 6.39
CA ARG A 60 -6.86 -6.53 5.13
C ARG A 60 -5.98 -5.66 4.22
N CYS A 61 -5.28 -4.67 4.78
CA CYS A 61 -4.32 -3.87 4.03
C CYS A 61 -3.16 -4.73 3.47
N ALA A 62 -2.62 -5.65 4.27
CA ALA A 62 -1.57 -6.57 3.83
C ALA A 62 -2.04 -7.51 2.71
N THR A 63 -3.27 -8.02 2.83
CA THR A 63 -3.90 -8.88 1.81
C THR A 63 -4.09 -8.14 0.50
N ALA A 64 -4.65 -6.92 0.55
CA ALA A 64 -4.80 -6.07 -0.62
C ALA A 64 -3.44 -5.73 -1.25
N ALA A 65 -2.44 -5.38 -0.44
CA ALA A 65 -1.08 -5.12 -0.92
C ALA A 65 -0.48 -6.34 -1.64
N ASN A 66 -0.71 -7.55 -1.13
CA ASN A 66 -0.25 -8.77 -1.77
C ASN A 66 -0.94 -8.98 -3.14
N GLY A 67 -2.26 -8.77 -3.22
CA GLY A 67 -2.99 -8.84 -4.48
C GLY A 67 -2.46 -7.85 -5.52
N LEU A 68 -2.16 -6.61 -5.12
CA LEU A 68 -1.55 -5.62 -6.01
C LEU A 68 -0.14 -6.02 -6.46
N ALA A 69 0.66 -6.60 -5.57
CA ALA A 69 2.01 -7.07 -5.91
C ALA A 69 1.98 -8.23 -6.92
N VAL A 70 1.05 -9.17 -6.76
CA VAL A 70 0.82 -10.26 -7.71
C VAL A 70 0.38 -9.72 -9.07
N ALA A 71 -0.59 -8.79 -9.09
CA ALA A 71 -1.04 -8.15 -10.32
C ALA A 71 0.09 -7.37 -11.02
N ALA A 72 0.95 -6.68 -10.26
CA ALA A 72 2.10 -5.98 -10.81
C ALA A 72 3.14 -6.94 -11.41
N ALA A 73 3.34 -8.11 -10.81
CA ALA A 73 4.22 -9.13 -11.36
C ALA A 73 3.67 -9.67 -12.69
N GLN A 74 2.37 -9.96 -12.75
CA GLN A 74 1.71 -10.43 -13.97
C GLN A 74 1.71 -9.43 -15.13
N LEU A 75 1.79 -8.12 -14.84
CA LEU A 75 1.91 -7.07 -15.86
C LEU A 75 3.34 -6.85 -16.35
N ALA A 76 4.34 -7.33 -15.60
CA ALA A 76 5.74 -7.17 -15.93
C ALA A 76 6.35 -8.39 -16.65
N ASP A 77 5.62 -9.51 -16.68
CA ASP A 77 5.88 -10.69 -17.51
C ASP A 77 5.37 -10.49 -18.95
#